data_AF-A0A2S9FJB2-F1
#
_entry.id   AF-A0A2S9FJB2-F1
#
_cell.length_a   1.000
_cell.length_b   1.000
_cell.length_c   1.000
_cell.angle_alpha   90.00
_cell.angle_beta   90.00
_cell.angle_gamma   90.00
#
_symmetry.space_group_name_H-M   'P 1'
#
loop_
_entity.id
_entity.type
_entity.pdbx_description
1 polymer ?
#
loop_
_entity_poly.entity_id
_entity_poly.type
_entity_poly.pdbx_seq_one_letter_code
_entity_poly.pdbx_strand_id
1 'polypeptide(L)'
;VANVVTGLFGGMGGCAMIGQTMINVKVSGARTRISTFLAGLFLLGLVVGLGDIVALIPMAALVAVMIMVSVGTMDWHSIAPKTLRRMPRSETLVMLATVVVTVVSHNLAYGVVVGALTAMVLFARRVAHLVTVQKVNESDDDHDGTTDTVVYRVTGELFFASSNDLVYQFNYSDDPANIVIDMSGSHIWDASTVAA
;
A
#
# COMPACT_ATOMS: atom_id res chain seq x y z
N VAL A 1 7.73 -24.97 -0.35
CA VAL A 1 8.61 -26.17 -0.27
C VAL A 1 9.90 -25.87 0.46
N ALA A 2 10.75 -24.93 0.01
CA ALA A 2 12.03 -24.62 0.66
C ALA A 2 11.90 -24.34 2.18
N ASN A 3 11.09 -23.35 2.58
CA ASN A 3 10.87 -23.05 4.01
C ASN A 3 10.22 -24.21 4.80
N VAL A 4 9.43 -25.06 4.15
CA VAL A 4 8.83 -26.24 4.79
C VAL A 4 9.91 -27.25 5.13
N VAL A 5 10.77 -27.57 4.17
CA VAL A 5 11.93 -28.45 4.38
C VAL A 5 12.86 -27.85 5.43
N THR A 6 13.22 -26.57 5.30
CA THR A 6 14.06 -25.87 6.28
C THR A 6 13.49 -25.96 7.70
N GLY A 7 12.18 -25.76 7.88
CA GLY A 7 11.52 -25.90 9.17
C GLY A 7 11.59 -27.31 9.75
N LEU A 8 11.47 -28.36 8.92
CA LEU A 8 11.64 -29.76 9.37
C LEU A 8 13.07 -30.05 9.85
N PHE A 9 14.07 -29.36 9.31
CA PHE A 9 15.47 -29.45 9.74
C PHE A 9 15.83 -28.43 10.84
N GLY A 10 14.86 -27.75 11.45
CA GLY A 10 15.08 -26.78 12.54
C GLY A 10 15.71 -25.45 12.10
N GLY A 11 15.71 -25.14 10.79
CA GLY A 11 16.23 -23.90 10.25
C GLY A 11 15.24 -22.73 10.35
N MET A 12 15.78 -21.51 10.25
CA MET A 12 14.98 -20.27 10.23
C MET A 12 14.28 -20.05 8.89
N GLY A 13 13.16 -19.31 8.93
CA GLY A 13 12.45 -18.91 7.71
C GLY A 13 13.32 -18.02 6.81
N GLY A 14 13.38 -18.36 5.52
CA GLY A 14 14.12 -17.58 4.52
C GLY A 14 13.19 -16.81 3.57
N CYS A 15 13.73 -15.76 2.98
CA CYS A 15 13.12 -15.02 1.88
C CYS A 15 14.18 -14.66 0.82
N ALA A 16 13.75 -14.07 -0.30
CA ALA A 16 14.68 -13.61 -1.31
C ALA A 16 15.49 -12.41 -0.80
N MET A 17 16.81 -12.49 -0.90
CA MET A 17 17.70 -11.40 -0.51
C MET A 17 18.06 -10.54 -1.73
N ILE A 18 17.45 -9.35 -1.81
CA ILE A 18 17.61 -8.44 -2.96
C ILE A 18 19.08 -8.04 -3.15
N GLY A 19 19.78 -7.62 -2.08
CA GLY A 19 21.18 -7.19 -2.16
C GLY A 19 22.11 -8.26 -2.72
N GLN A 20 22.02 -9.49 -2.21
CA GLN A 20 22.85 -10.60 -2.70
C GLN A 20 22.47 -11.03 -4.12
N THR A 21 21.17 -10.99 -4.47
CA THR A 21 20.74 -11.26 -5.85
C THR A 21 21.31 -10.24 -6.82
N MET A 22 21.31 -8.95 -6.43
CA MET A 22 21.85 -7.88 -7.25
C MET A 22 23.36 -7.99 -7.44
N ILE A 23 24.11 -8.37 -6.40
CA ILE A 23 25.55 -8.65 -6.53
C ILE A 23 25.77 -9.83 -7.48
N ASN A 24 25.04 -10.94 -7.27
CA ASN A 24 25.18 -12.15 -8.06
C ASN A 24 24.90 -11.92 -9.56
N VAL A 25 23.87 -11.12 -9.88
CA VAL A 25 23.50 -10.86 -11.29
C VAL A 25 24.31 -9.72 -11.90
N LYS A 26 24.49 -8.59 -11.21
CA LYS A 26 25.15 -7.40 -11.78
C LYS A 26 26.67 -7.45 -11.71
N VAL A 27 27.24 -7.92 -10.59
CA VAL A 27 28.69 -7.94 -10.37
C VAL A 27 29.28 -9.25 -10.88
N SER A 28 28.65 -10.38 -10.57
CA SER A 28 29.15 -11.71 -10.94
C SER A 28 28.61 -12.24 -12.27
N GLY A 29 27.66 -11.56 -12.91
CA GLY A 29 27.08 -11.95 -14.20
C GLY A 29 26.29 -13.27 -14.18
N ALA A 30 26.00 -13.82 -13.01
CA ALA A 30 25.34 -15.11 -12.89
C ALA A 30 23.85 -15.01 -13.25
N ARG A 31 23.39 -15.87 -14.16
CA ARG A 31 21.99 -15.90 -14.63
C ARG A 31 21.33 -17.28 -14.55
N THR A 32 22.04 -18.29 -14.05
CA THR A 32 21.55 -19.67 -13.95
C THR A 32 21.30 -20.07 -12.49
N ARG A 33 20.38 -21.02 -12.27
CA ARG A 33 20.09 -21.57 -10.93
C ARG A 33 21.26 -22.32 -10.29
N ILE A 34 22.25 -22.71 -11.09
CA ILE A 34 23.48 -23.36 -10.61
C ILE A 34 24.24 -22.43 -9.66
N SER A 35 24.21 -21.12 -9.91
CA SER A 35 24.87 -20.14 -9.04
C SER A 35 24.31 -20.14 -7.61
N THR A 36 22.99 -20.15 -7.44
CA THR A 36 22.38 -20.19 -6.09
C THR A 36 22.58 -21.53 -5.40
N PHE A 37 22.60 -22.63 -6.16
CA PHE A 37 22.96 -23.95 -5.62
C PHE A 37 24.41 -23.99 -5.12
N LEU A 38 25.36 -23.52 -5.92
CA LEU A 38 26.77 -23.45 -5.53
C LEU A 38 26.97 -22.53 -4.33
N ALA A 39 26.31 -21.37 -4.27
CA ALA A 39 26.39 -20.47 -3.12
C ALA A 39 25.99 -21.18 -1.81
N GLY A 40 24.90 -21.95 -1.81
CA GLY A 40 24.47 -22.75 -0.65
C GLY A 40 25.45 -23.87 -0.31
N LEU A 41 25.94 -24.60 -1.32
CA LEU A 41 26.89 -25.71 -1.13
C LEU A 41 28.24 -25.23 -0.58
N PHE A 42 28.78 -24.14 -1.11
CA PHE A 42 30.02 -23.53 -0.62
C PHE A 42 29.84 -22.97 0.80
N LEU A 43 28.71 -22.31 1.09
CA LEU A 43 28.43 -21.82 2.43
C LEU A 43 28.35 -22.97 3.45
N LEU A 44 27.70 -24.08 3.10
CA LEU A 44 27.66 -25.27 3.94
C LEU A 44 29.07 -25.83 4.19
N GLY A 45 29.87 -25.98 3.13
CA GLY A 45 31.25 -26.46 3.23
C GLY A 45 32.14 -25.55 4.09
N LEU A 46 32.02 -24.23 3.94
CA LEU A 46 32.76 -23.25 4.74
C LEU A 46 32.37 -23.30 6.21
N VAL A 47 31.07 -23.35 6.53
CA VAL A 47 30.61 -23.34 7.93
C VAL A 47 30.98 -24.65 8.64
N VAL A 48 30.86 -25.80 7.97
CA VAL A 48 31.21 -27.10 8.56
C VAL A 48 32.72 -27.29 8.65
N GLY A 49 33.49 -26.85 7.65
CA GLY A 49 34.94 -27.04 7.59
C GLY A 49 35.76 -26.00 8.35
N LEU A 50 35.34 -24.74 8.37
CA LEU A 50 36.06 -23.61 8.97
C LEU A 50 35.34 -23.03 10.21
N GLY A 51 34.43 -23.79 10.83
CA GLY A 51 33.64 -23.34 11.97
C GLY A 51 34.46 -22.71 13.11
N ASP A 52 35.59 -23.32 13.47
CA ASP A 52 36.48 -22.83 14.52
C ASP A 52 37.09 -21.46 14.20
N ILE A 53 37.41 -21.21 12.93
CA ILE A 53 37.94 -19.92 12.46
C ILE A 53 36.83 -18.87 12.46
N VAL A 54 35.62 -19.25 12.04
CA VAL A 54 34.45 -18.36 12.04
C VAL A 54 34.10 -17.91 13.46
N ALA A 55 34.29 -18.77 14.46
CA ALA A 55 34.07 -18.43 15.86
C ALA A 55 35.06 -17.38 16.42
N LEU A 56 36.21 -17.18 15.78
CA LEU A 56 37.19 -16.14 16.16
C LEU A 56 36.84 -14.75 15.62
N ILE A 57 35.81 -14.62 14.78
CA ILE A 57 35.42 -13.33 14.19
C ILE A 57 34.93 -12.40 15.29
N PRO A 58 35.55 -11.21 15.48
CA PRO A 58 35.17 -10.30 16.53
C PRO A 58 33.76 -9.72 16.29
N MET A 59 32.95 -9.65 17.35
CA MET A 59 31.59 -9.10 17.29
C MET A 59 31.55 -7.67 16.73
N ALA A 60 32.60 -6.88 16.92
CA ALA A 60 32.73 -5.54 16.36
C ALA A 60 32.65 -5.52 14.82
N ALA A 61 33.26 -6.52 14.15
CA ALA A 61 33.20 -6.62 12.69
C ALA A 61 31.77 -6.93 12.22
N LEU A 62 31.07 -7.83 12.91
CA LEU A 62 29.68 -8.17 12.60
C LEU A 62 28.74 -6.98 12.78
N VAL A 63 28.91 -6.21 13.86
CA VAL A 63 28.13 -4.98 14.11
C VAL A 63 28.39 -3.94 13.01
N ALA A 64 29.64 -3.73 12.60
CA ALA A 64 29.97 -2.79 11.53
C ALA A 64 29.28 -3.16 10.20
N VAL A 65 29.25 -4.45 9.85
CA VAL A 65 28.52 -4.94 8.67
C VAL A 65 27.01 -4.70 8.82
N MET A 66 26.43 -4.96 10.00
CA MET A 66 25.01 -4.72 10.25
C MET A 66 24.61 -3.24 10.18
N ILE A 67 25.47 -2.33 10.64
CA ILE A 67 25.25 -0.88 10.46
C ILE A 67 25.28 -0.51 8.98
N MET A 68 26.27 -1.00 8.22
CA MET A 68 26.37 -0.72 6.78
C MET A 68 25.13 -1.24 6.01
N VAL A 69 24.67 -2.45 6.33
CA VAL A 69 23.44 -3.02 5.73
C VAL A 69 22.20 -2.22 6.12
N SER A 70 22.09 -1.78 7.38
CA SER A 70 20.97 -0.96 7.85
C SER A 70 20.91 0.38 7.12
N VAL A 71 22.05 1.05 6.97
CA VAL A 71 22.16 2.31 6.21
C VAL A 71 21.84 2.07 4.73
N GLY A 72 22.33 0.97 4.14
CA GLY A 72 22.05 0.63 2.74
C GLY A 72 20.60 0.22 2.47
N THR A 73 19.87 -0.24 3.48
CA THR A 73 18.45 -0.61 3.37
C THR A 73 17.54 0.62 3.49
N MET A 74 17.99 1.68 4.15
CA MET A 74 17.19 2.90 4.30
C MET A 74 17.18 3.71 2.99
N ASP A 75 15.99 3.86 2.40
CA ASP A 75 15.82 4.71 1.22
C ASP A 75 15.83 6.19 1.62
N TRP A 76 17.01 6.80 1.52
CA TRP A 76 17.23 8.20 1.87
C TRP A 76 16.44 9.18 0.99
N HIS A 77 16.01 8.77 -0.22
CA HIS A 77 15.20 9.61 -1.10
C HIS A 77 13.76 9.74 -0.61
N SER A 78 13.24 8.73 0.09
CA SER A 78 11.88 8.74 0.67
C SER A 78 11.75 9.68 1.87
N ILE A 79 12.86 9.98 2.56
CA ILE A 79 12.91 10.91 3.70
C ILE A 79 13.16 12.36 3.22
N ALA A 80 13.60 12.55 1.98
CA ALA A 80 13.88 13.88 1.45
C ALA A 80 12.61 14.76 1.48
N PRO A 81 12.66 15.99 2.03
CA PRO A 81 11.48 16.86 2.18
C PRO A 81 10.76 17.17 0.87
N LYS A 82 11.49 17.15 -0.25
CA LYS A 82 10.96 17.35 -1.60
C LYS A 82 10.12 16.16 -2.09
N THR A 83 10.52 14.94 -1.76
CA THR A 83 9.78 13.71 -2.11
C THR A 83 8.54 13.59 -1.22
N LEU A 84 8.70 13.83 0.09
CA LEU A 84 7.61 13.73 1.05
C LEU A 84 6.48 14.74 0.77
N ARG A 85 6.80 15.93 0.27
CA ARG A 85 5.81 16.93 -0.19
C ARG A 85 5.10 16.56 -1.50
N ARG A 86 5.70 15.71 -2.32
CA ARG A 86 5.10 15.24 -3.58
C ARG A 86 4.22 14.00 -3.41
N MET A 87 4.45 13.22 -2.34
CA MET A 87 3.65 12.04 -2.05
C MET A 87 2.25 12.41 -1.54
N PRO A 88 1.21 11.63 -1.88
CA PRO A 88 -0.10 11.74 -1.26
C PRO A 88 0.01 11.64 0.26
N ARG A 89 -0.69 12.52 0.98
CA ARG A 89 -0.66 12.56 2.46
C ARG A 89 -1.03 11.21 3.10
N SER A 90 -1.89 10.44 2.44
CA SER A 90 -2.27 9.09 2.87
C SER A 90 -1.09 8.12 2.87
N GLU A 91 -0.28 8.11 1.82
CA GLU A 91 0.88 7.21 1.71
C GLU A 91 1.97 7.54 2.75
N THR A 92 2.22 8.83 2.98
CA THR A 92 3.13 9.27 4.05
C THR A 92 2.62 8.86 5.43
N LEU A 93 1.30 8.92 5.67
CA LEU A 93 0.72 8.53 6.94
C LEU A 93 0.87 7.02 7.19
N VAL A 94 0.68 6.18 6.17
CA VAL A 94 0.90 4.72 6.28
C VAL A 94 2.35 4.41 6.64
N MET A 95 3.30 5.02 5.93
CA MET A 95 4.73 4.84 6.18
C MET A 95 5.13 5.29 7.59
N LEU A 96 4.62 6.43 8.05
CA LEU A 96 4.93 6.94 9.38
C LEU A 96 4.33 6.03 10.46
N ALA A 97 3.10 5.57 10.27
CA ALA A 97 2.44 4.64 11.19
C ALA A 97 3.20 3.30 11.30
N THR A 98 3.63 2.70 10.18
CA THR A 98 4.41 1.45 10.21
C THR A 98 5.72 1.62 10.96
N VAL A 99 6.46 2.70 10.68
CA VAL A 99 7.77 2.98 11.30
C VAL A 99 7.62 3.26 12.79
N VAL A 100 6.72 4.15 13.18
CA VAL A 100 6.53 4.52 14.60
C VAL A 100 6.12 3.31 15.42
N VAL A 101 5.16 2.51 14.96
CA VAL A 101 4.72 1.31 15.69
C VAL A 101 5.85 0.29 15.77
N THR A 102 6.59 0.06 14.69
CA THR A 102 7.73 -0.87 14.69
C THR A 102 8.80 -0.45 15.70
N VAL A 103 9.16 0.84 15.72
CA VAL A 103 10.24 1.37 16.58
C VAL A 103 9.82 1.40 18.04
N VAL A 104 8.62 1.88 18.35
CA VAL A 104 8.14 1.97 19.75
C VAL A 104 7.92 0.58 20.34
N SER A 105 7.29 -0.32 19.59
CA SER A 105 7.00 -1.67 20.08
C SER A 105 8.19 -2.62 20.02
N HIS A 106 9.27 -2.23 19.33
CA HIS A 106 10.41 -3.10 19.01
C HIS A 106 9.99 -4.41 18.32
N ASN A 107 8.82 -4.39 17.64
CA ASN A 107 8.23 -5.56 17.00
C ASN A 107 7.73 -5.20 15.60
N LEU A 108 8.43 -5.71 14.58
CA LEU A 108 8.10 -5.52 13.18
C LEU A 108 6.71 -6.03 12.82
N ALA A 109 6.22 -7.10 13.46
CA ALA A 109 4.92 -7.68 13.16
C ALA A 109 3.78 -6.70 13.47
N TYR A 110 3.84 -6.00 14.60
CA TYR A 110 2.83 -4.98 14.94
C TYR A 110 2.85 -3.81 13.97
N GLY A 111 4.04 -3.37 13.54
CA GLY A 111 4.18 -2.34 12.52
C GLY A 111 3.52 -2.73 11.20
N VAL A 112 3.73 -3.98 10.74
CA VAL A 112 3.11 -4.49 9.50
C VAL A 112 1.59 -4.56 9.64
N VAL A 113 1.05 -5.06 10.76
CA VAL A 113 -0.39 -5.16 10.98
C VAL A 113 -1.04 -3.77 10.99
N VAL A 114 -0.50 -2.83 11.77
CA VAL A 114 -1.03 -1.47 11.84
C VAL A 114 -0.92 -0.75 10.50
N GLY A 115 0.20 -0.95 9.79
CA GLY A 115 0.39 -0.42 8.44
C GLY A 115 -0.65 -0.89 7.45
N ALA A 116 -0.88 -2.20 7.39
CA ALA A 116 -1.85 -2.81 6.49
C ALA A 116 -3.27 -2.30 6.81
N LEU A 117 -3.67 -2.25 8.08
CA LEU A 117 -4.96 -1.70 8.51
C LEU A 117 -5.12 -0.24 8.11
N THR A 118 -4.10 0.58 8.38
CA THR A 118 -4.10 2.01 8.04
C THR A 118 -4.19 2.22 6.52
N ALA A 119 -3.44 1.44 5.74
CA ALA A 119 -3.48 1.46 4.29
C ALA A 119 -4.87 1.09 3.75
N MET A 120 -5.49 0.04 4.29
CA MET A 120 -6.84 -0.38 3.89
C MET A 120 -7.88 0.71 4.17
N VAL A 121 -7.85 1.34 5.35
CA VAL A 121 -8.79 2.42 5.71
C VAL A 121 -8.60 3.65 4.82
N LEU A 122 -7.35 4.07 4.58
CA LEU A 122 -7.06 5.23 3.73
C LEU A 122 -7.38 4.96 2.26
N PHE A 123 -7.17 3.74 1.79
CA PHE A 123 -7.57 3.32 0.46
C PHE A 123 -9.10 3.38 0.30
N ALA A 124 -9.85 2.83 1.25
CA ALA A 124 -11.31 2.89 1.25
C ALA A 124 -11.82 4.35 1.21
N ARG A 125 -11.25 5.24 2.03
CA ARG A 125 -11.61 6.67 2.02
C ARG A 125 -11.27 7.37 0.69
N ARG A 126 -10.13 7.04 0.09
CA ARG A 126 -9.72 7.61 -1.20
C ARG A 126 -10.69 7.23 -2.32
N VAL A 127 -11.19 6.00 -2.31
CA VAL A 127 -12.14 5.50 -3.33
C VAL A 127 -13.55 6.04 -3.06
N ALA A 128 -13.93 6.25 -1.79
CA ALA A 128 -15.24 6.79 -1.41
C ALA A 128 -15.49 8.21 -1.95
N HIS A 129 -14.46 9.06 -2.01
CA HIS A 129 -14.56 10.43 -2.52
C HIS A 129 -14.45 10.55 -4.05
N LEU A 130 -14.60 9.46 -4.81
CA LEU A 130 -14.63 9.49 -6.28
C LEU A 130 -16.05 9.64 -6.85
N VAL A 131 -17.07 9.81 -6.00
CA VAL A 131 -18.45 10.06 -6.44
C VAL A 131 -18.69 11.56 -6.52
N THR A 132 -18.96 12.04 -7.73
CA THR A 132 -19.33 13.42 -8.00
C THR A 132 -20.76 13.49 -8.54
N VAL A 133 -21.57 14.34 -7.92
CA VAL A 133 -22.89 14.73 -8.43
C VAL A 133 -22.74 16.08 -9.12
N GLN A 134 -23.09 16.14 -10.40
CA GLN A 134 -23.09 17.40 -11.16
C GLN A 134 -24.49 17.72 -11.65
N LYS A 135 -24.92 18.97 -11.45
CA LYS A 135 -26.14 19.51 -12.08
C LYS A 135 -25.83 19.77 -13.55
N VAL A 136 -26.51 19.09 -14.46
CA VAL A 136 -26.16 19.10 -15.89
C VAL A 136 -27.15 19.92 -16.71
N ASN A 137 -28.44 19.89 -16.36
CA ASN A 137 -29.48 20.63 -17.05
C ASN A 137 -30.51 21.17 -16.06
N GLU A 138 -31.09 22.31 -16.43
CA GLU A 138 -32.25 22.94 -15.83
C GLU A 138 -33.23 23.22 -16.97
N SER A 139 -34.47 22.78 -16.84
CA SER A 139 -35.55 23.15 -17.76
C SER A 139 -36.67 23.87 -17.01
N ASP A 140 -37.13 24.93 -17.65
CA ASP A 140 -38.31 25.72 -17.30
C ASP A 140 -39.31 25.42 -18.44
N ASP A 141 -40.26 24.52 -18.18
CA ASP A 141 -41.15 24.00 -19.20
C ASP A 141 -42.33 24.97 -19.42
N ASP A 142 -42.68 25.79 -18.43
CA ASP A 142 -43.78 26.74 -18.47
C ASP A 142 -43.39 28.21 -18.78
N HIS A 143 -42.08 28.50 -18.84
CA HIS A 143 -41.47 29.81 -19.11
C HIS A 143 -41.86 30.89 -18.08
N ASP A 144 -42.22 30.51 -16.86
CA ASP A 144 -42.58 31.45 -15.79
C ASP A 144 -41.36 32.09 -15.11
N GLY A 145 -40.15 31.64 -15.47
CA GLY A 145 -38.89 32.11 -14.90
C GLY A 145 -38.45 31.33 -13.67
N THR A 146 -39.17 30.27 -13.30
CA THR A 146 -38.81 29.30 -12.27
C THR A 146 -38.38 27.98 -12.89
N THR A 147 -37.45 27.28 -12.25
CA THR A 147 -36.95 26.00 -12.78
C THR A 147 -37.94 24.90 -12.45
N ASP A 148 -38.50 24.23 -13.45
CA ASP A 148 -39.45 23.12 -13.25
C ASP A 148 -38.76 21.78 -13.00
N THR A 149 -37.66 21.54 -13.73
CA THR A 149 -36.95 20.26 -13.70
C THR A 149 -35.44 20.45 -13.62
N VAL A 150 -34.82 19.68 -12.72
CA VAL A 150 -33.36 19.61 -12.58
C VAL A 150 -32.85 18.22 -12.93
N VAL A 151 -31.78 18.14 -13.72
CA VAL A 151 -31.09 16.88 -14.03
C VAL A 151 -29.74 16.81 -13.32
N TYR A 152 -29.60 15.85 -12.41
CA TYR A 152 -28.35 15.51 -11.74
C TYR A 152 -27.70 14.30 -12.39
N ARG A 153 -26.44 14.40 -12.82
CA ARG A 153 -25.65 13.26 -13.26
C ARG A 153 -24.72 12.81 -12.16
N VAL A 154 -24.81 11.54 -11.80
CA VAL A 154 -23.96 10.89 -10.82
C VAL A 154 -22.87 10.12 -11.55
N THR A 155 -21.61 10.43 -11.26
CA THR A 155 -20.45 9.72 -11.82
C THR A 155 -19.58 9.16 -10.70
N GLY A 156 -19.13 7.91 -10.87
CA GLY A 156 -18.24 7.24 -9.92
C GLY A 156 -18.76 5.89 -9.40
N GLU A 157 -18.00 5.34 -8.45
CA GLU A 157 -18.27 4.02 -7.84
C GLU A 157 -19.15 4.18 -6.60
N LEU A 158 -20.36 3.64 -6.66
CA LEU A 158 -21.39 3.73 -5.63
C LEU A 158 -21.36 2.49 -4.73
N PHE A 159 -20.78 2.63 -3.53
CA PHE A 159 -20.67 1.57 -2.51
C PHE A 159 -20.90 2.16 -1.11
N PHE A 160 -21.04 1.33 -0.07
CA PHE A 160 -21.38 1.74 1.30
C PHE A 160 -20.65 3.00 1.82
N ALA A 161 -19.37 3.17 1.49
CA ALA A 161 -18.60 4.31 1.97
C ALA A 161 -18.88 5.62 1.20
N SER A 162 -19.40 5.57 -0.03
CA SER A 162 -19.76 6.74 -0.83
C SER A 162 -21.26 7.08 -0.79
N SER A 163 -22.12 6.16 -0.29
CA SER A 163 -23.56 6.39 -0.17
C SER A 163 -23.91 7.60 0.71
N ASN A 164 -23.14 7.86 1.78
CA ASN A 164 -23.41 9.00 2.66
C ASN A 164 -22.99 10.35 2.02
N ASP A 165 -21.89 10.37 1.26
CA ASP A 165 -21.43 11.55 0.53
C ASP A 165 -22.37 11.91 -0.63
N LEU A 166 -23.11 10.93 -1.17
CA LEU A 166 -24.11 11.14 -2.22
C LEU A 166 -25.29 11.99 -1.71
N VAL A 167 -25.82 11.67 -0.53
CA VAL A 167 -26.96 12.38 0.08
C VAL A 167 -26.63 13.86 0.28
N TYR A 168 -25.43 14.19 0.77
CA TYR A 168 -25.06 15.60 1.02
C TYR A 168 -24.74 16.41 -0.25
N GLN A 169 -24.73 15.81 -1.43
CA GLN A 169 -24.45 16.50 -2.70
C GLN A 169 -25.72 16.98 -3.44
N PHE A 170 -26.92 16.66 -2.94
CA PHE A 170 -28.20 17.17 -3.48
C PHE A 170 -28.63 18.45 -2.75
N ASN A 171 -29.30 19.38 -3.46
CA ASN A 171 -29.78 20.63 -2.86
C ASN A 171 -31.26 20.50 -2.47
N TYR A 172 -31.51 19.95 -1.28
CA TYR A 172 -32.87 19.75 -0.78
C TYR A 172 -33.69 21.05 -0.51
N SER A 173 -33.07 22.22 -0.55
CA SER A 173 -33.73 23.48 -0.17
C SER A 173 -34.30 24.23 -1.36
N ASP A 174 -33.58 24.21 -2.50
CA ASP A 174 -33.91 25.02 -3.69
C ASP A 174 -34.26 24.17 -4.93
N ASP A 175 -34.31 22.84 -4.79
CA ASP A 175 -34.64 21.96 -5.91
C ASP A 175 -36.15 21.93 -6.20
N PRO A 176 -36.54 21.89 -7.48
CA PRO A 176 -37.95 21.91 -7.88
C PRO A 176 -38.63 20.55 -7.72
N ALA A 177 -39.94 20.51 -7.95
CA ALA A 177 -40.76 19.32 -7.73
C ALA A 177 -40.33 18.11 -8.59
N ASN A 178 -39.75 18.35 -9.77
CA ASN A 178 -39.27 17.29 -10.66
C ASN A 178 -37.73 17.22 -10.69
N ILE A 179 -37.19 16.07 -10.27
CA ILE A 179 -35.75 15.82 -10.24
C ILE A 179 -35.46 14.55 -11.04
N VAL A 180 -34.56 14.64 -12.01
CA VAL A 180 -34.10 13.50 -12.82
C VAL A 180 -32.67 13.15 -12.42
N ILE A 181 -32.45 11.93 -11.96
CA ILE A 181 -31.12 11.43 -11.57
C ILE A 181 -30.59 10.52 -12.69
N ASP A 182 -29.62 11.02 -13.45
CA ASP A 182 -28.89 10.30 -14.48
C ASP A 182 -27.74 9.47 -13.84
N MET A 183 -27.98 8.16 -13.73
CA MET A 183 -27.03 7.18 -13.17
C MET A 183 -26.20 6.47 -14.25
N SER A 184 -26.28 6.89 -15.51
CA SER A 184 -25.61 6.22 -16.64
C SER A 184 -24.08 6.17 -16.53
N GLY A 185 -23.48 7.09 -15.79
CA GLY A 185 -22.04 7.15 -15.51
C GLY A 185 -21.63 6.57 -14.16
N SER A 186 -22.53 5.89 -13.46
CA SER A 186 -22.30 5.33 -12.13
C SER A 186 -22.33 3.80 -12.14
N HIS A 187 -21.56 3.18 -11.26
CA HIS A 187 -21.56 1.73 -11.06
C HIS A 187 -21.93 1.41 -9.61
N ILE A 188 -23.00 0.64 -9.43
CA ILE A 188 -23.53 0.26 -8.11
C ILE A 188 -22.93 -1.08 -7.71
N TRP A 189 -22.16 -1.09 -6.62
CA TRP A 189 -21.45 -2.29 -6.14
C TRP A 189 -22.06 -2.92 -4.90
N ASP A 190 -22.94 -2.22 -4.19
CA ASP A 190 -23.51 -2.69 -2.93
C ASP A 190 -24.99 -2.28 -2.78
N ALA A 191 -25.76 -3.11 -2.09
CA ALA A 191 -27.16 -2.89 -1.77
C ALA A 191 -27.37 -1.68 -0.86
N SER A 192 -26.37 -1.31 -0.05
CA SER A 192 -26.43 -0.12 0.80
C SER A 192 -26.64 1.17 0.01
N THR A 193 -26.17 1.24 -1.24
CA THR A 193 -26.37 2.42 -2.09
C THR A 193 -27.76 2.47 -2.71
N VAL A 194 -28.49 1.35 -2.73
CA VAL A 194 -29.89 1.31 -3.17
C VAL A 194 -30.82 1.75 -2.03
N ALA A 195 -30.39 1.59 -0.78
CA ALA A 195 -31.16 1.95 0.41
C ALA A 195 -30.98 3.41 0.87
N ALA A 196 -29.94 4.08 0.38
CA ALA A 196 -29.61 5.49 0.67
C ALA A 196 -30.24 6.41 -0.37
#